data_AF-A0A081Q9X2-F1
#
_entry.id   AF-A0A081Q9X2-F1
#
_cell.length_a   1.000
_cell.length_b   1.000
_cell.length_c   1.000
_cell.angle_alpha   90.00
_cell.angle_beta   90.00
_cell.angle_gamma   90.00
#
_symmetry.space_group_name_H-M   'P 1'
#
loop_
_entity.id
_entity.type
_entity.pdbx_description
1 polymer ?
#
loop_
_entity_poly.entity_id
_entity_poly.type
_entity_poly.pdbx_seq_one_letter_code
_entity_poly.pdbx_strand_id
1 'polypeptide(L)'
;MVIDIQQLQKDDLLNVTLFAQTAAGEDWDLSDNVGWGPDFSDPSTYLDIIKPSVGENTRTYLGFDSGKDNEAAKKVGLNDYDKMVNEAGEETTDITKRYNKYAEAQAWLTDSALVIPTTSRTGRPILSKMVPFTLPFAFAGNKGTSDPLRYKYLELQDKAVTADEYQKAQDKWMKEKEESNKKAQEELAKHVK
;
A
#
# COMPACT_ATOMS: atom_id res chain seq x y z
N MET A 1 18.16 12.68 -17.70
CA MET A 1 17.75 11.26 -17.79
C MET A 1 16.61 11.21 -18.79
N VAL A 2 16.71 10.36 -19.81
CA VAL A 2 15.59 10.07 -20.72
C VAL A 2 14.96 8.81 -20.17
N ILE A 3 13.66 8.85 -19.85
CA ILE A 3 12.90 7.68 -19.40
C ILE A 3 12.23 7.09 -20.64
N ASP A 4 12.50 5.82 -20.90
CA ASP A 4 11.86 5.08 -21.98
C ASP A 4 10.79 4.13 -21.42
N ILE A 5 9.65 4.04 -22.09
CA ILE A 5 8.52 3.20 -21.65
C ILE A 5 8.38 2.04 -22.62
N GLN A 6 8.76 0.86 -22.16
CA GLN A 6 8.67 -0.37 -22.93
C GLN A 6 7.29 -1.02 -22.73
N GLN A 7 6.49 -1.08 -23.80
CA GLN A 7 5.21 -1.80 -23.79
C GLN A 7 5.43 -3.27 -24.14
N LEU A 8 5.54 -4.11 -23.11
CA LEU A 8 5.72 -5.55 -23.25
C LEU A 8 4.41 -6.31 -23.02
N GLN A 9 4.32 -7.52 -23.60
CA GLN A 9 3.30 -8.46 -23.17
C GLN A 9 3.60 -8.93 -21.75
N LYS A 10 2.56 -9.35 -21.03
CA LYS A 10 2.65 -9.67 -19.61
C LYS A 10 3.73 -10.72 -19.30
N ASP A 11 3.82 -11.78 -20.10
CA ASP A 11 4.77 -12.86 -19.85
C ASP A 11 6.21 -12.40 -20.07
N ASP A 12 6.45 -11.60 -21.11
CA ASP A 12 7.76 -11.00 -21.37
C ASP A 12 8.16 -10.04 -20.24
N LEU A 13 7.23 -9.17 -19.81
CA LEU A 13 7.43 -8.26 -18.69
C LEU A 13 7.83 -9.01 -17.41
N LEU A 14 7.14 -10.11 -17.08
CA LEU A 14 7.43 -10.87 -15.88
C LEU A 14 8.79 -11.58 -15.96
N ASN A 15 9.19 -12.06 -17.13
CA ASN A 15 10.48 -12.73 -17.33
C ASN A 15 11.69 -11.79 -17.21
N VAL A 16 11.53 -10.51 -17.57
CA VAL A 16 12.59 -9.48 -17.44
C VAL A 16 12.48 -8.66 -16.15
N THR A 17 11.50 -8.97 -15.30
CA THR A 17 11.34 -8.39 -13.96
C THR A 17 11.29 -9.53 -12.93
N LEU A 18 10.12 -9.85 -12.39
CA LEU A 18 9.90 -10.77 -11.27
C LEU A 18 10.57 -12.15 -11.40
N PHE A 19 10.73 -12.69 -12.60
CA PHE A 19 11.30 -14.03 -12.85
C PHE A 19 12.72 -13.99 -13.40
N ALA A 20 13.39 -12.84 -13.42
CA ALA A 20 14.77 -12.75 -13.83
C ALA A 20 15.67 -13.59 -12.91
N GLN A 21 16.44 -14.51 -13.51
CA GLN A 21 17.28 -15.45 -12.75
C GLN A 21 18.58 -14.83 -12.22
N THR A 22 18.94 -13.64 -12.72
CA THR A 22 20.19 -12.96 -12.39
C THR A 22 19.94 -11.47 -12.23
N ALA A 23 20.76 -10.80 -11.43
CA ALA A 23 20.76 -9.35 -11.31
C ALA A 23 20.86 -8.61 -12.65
N ALA A 24 21.67 -9.12 -13.59
CA ALA A 24 21.81 -8.55 -14.93
C ALA A 24 20.57 -8.76 -15.82
N GLY A 25 19.65 -9.65 -15.44
CA GLY A 25 18.38 -9.88 -16.14
C GLY A 25 17.26 -8.94 -15.70
N GLU A 26 17.45 -8.20 -14.60
CA GLU A 26 16.55 -7.14 -14.13
C GLU A 26 16.85 -5.87 -14.94
N ASP A 27 16.28 -5.78 -16.14
CA ASP A 27 16.60 -4.74 -17.13
C ASP A 27 15.58 -3.60 -17.11
N TRP A 28 15.63 -2.78 -16.07
CA TRP A 28 14.75 -1.61 -15.92
C TRP A 28 15.35 -0.53 -15.02
N ASP A 29 15.04 0.75 -15.33
CA ASP A 29 15.42 1.90 -14.49
C ASP A 29 14.35 2.22 -13.43
N LEU A 30 13.07 2.00 -13.75
CA LEU A 30 11.93 2.16 -12.84
C LEU A 30 10.88 1.08 -13.13
N SER A 31 10.39 0.41 -12.08
CA SER A 31 9.36 -0.63 -12.17
C SER A 31 8.24 -0.41 -11.17
N ASP A 32 6.99 -0.51 -11.62
CA ASP A 32 5.79 -0.55 -10.78
C ASP A 32 5.29 -1.98 -10.53
N ASN A 33 6.00 -2.98 -11.06
CA ASN A 33 5.61 -4.39 -11.03
C ASN A 33 6.23 -5.16 -9.84
N VAL A 34 6.98 -4.45 -8.99
CA VAL A 34 7.52 -4.99 -7.74
C VAL A 34 6.61 -4.61 -6.56
N GLY A 35 6.40 -5.55 -5.64
CA GLY A 35 5.57 -5.32 -4.47
C GLY A 35 5.74 -6.40 -3.43
N TRP A 36 5.40 -6.08 -2.18
CA TRP A 36 5.54 -6.99 -1.06
C TRP A 36 4.24 -7.10 -0.27
N GLY A 37 3.86 -8.34 0.06
CA GLY A 37 2.81 -8.64 1.02
C GLY A 37 3.44 -9.10 2.34
N PRO A 38 2.91 -8.70 3.50
CA PRO A 38 3.50 -9.06 4.78
C PRO A 38 3.32 -10.55 5.06
N ASP A 39 4.40 -11.24 5.41
CA ASP A 39 4.36 -12.64 5.82
C ASP A 39 3.90 -12.79 7.29
N PHE A 40 4.18 -11.77 8.10
CA PHE A 40 3.82 -11.71 9.52
C PHE A 40 3.57 -10.27 9.98
N SER A 41 2.92 -10.10 11.13
CA SER A 41 2.49 -8.79 11.65
C SER A 41 3.59 -8.06 12.43
N ASP A 42 4.72 -7.76 11.76
CA ASP A 42 5.83 -6.99 12.34
C ASP A 42 6.47 -6.10 11.27
N PRO A 43 6.94 -4.87 11.59
CA PRO A 43 7.55 -3.98 10.59
C PRO A 43 8.72 -4.62 9.82
N SER A 44 9.44 -5.56 10.44
CA SER A 44 10.58 -6.23 9.81
C SER A 44 10.18 -6.99 8.54
N THR A 45 8.92 -7.45 8.43
CA THR A 45 8.43 -8.14 7.22
C THR A 45 8.60 -7.31 5.95
N TYR A 46 8.56 -5.97 6.04
CA TYR A 46 8.78 -5.07 4.92
C TYR A 46 10.21 -4.55 4.84
N LEU A 47 10.89 -4.39 5.98
CA LEU A 47 12.21 -3.78 6.04
C LEU A 47 13.33 -4.77 5.72
N ASP A 48 13.16 -6.05 6.07
CA ASP A 48 14.20 -7.07 5.89
C ASP A 48 14.45 -7.43 4.42
N ILE A 49 13.44 -7.28 3.55
CA ILE A 49 13.46 -7.77 2.16
C ILE A 49 14.50 -7.10 1.28
N ILE A 50 14.86 -5.86 1.60
CA ILE A 50 15.82 -5.04 0.86
C ILE A 50 17.19 -4.97 1.55
N LYS A 51 17.42 -5.72 2.64
CA LYS A 51 18.74 -5.74 3.30
C LYS A 51 19.78 -6.35 2.37
N PRO A 52 20.94 -5.72 2.13
CA PRO A 52 21.96 -6.28 1.26
C PRO A 52 22.60 -7.56 1.82
N SER A 53 22.65 -7.76 3.15
CA SER A 53 23.31 -8.93 3.75
C SER A 53 22.55 -10.26 3.59
N VAL A 54 21.23 -10.21 3.51
CA VAL A 54 20.34 -11.40 3.54
C VAL A 54 19.14 -11.28 2.60
N GLY A 55 18.92 -10.12 1.99
CA GLY A 55 17.69 -9.78 1.30
C GLY A 55 17.43 -10.68 0.12
N GLU A 56 16.26 -11.29 0.13
CA GLU A 56 15.78 -12.13 -0.97
C GLU A 56 15.42 -11.28 -2.20
N ASN A 57 15.12 -9.99 -1.99
CA ASN A 57 14.53 -9.11 -3.00
C ASN A 57 15.46 -8.00 -3.51
N THR A 58 16.70 -7.87 -3.04
CA THR A 58 17.62 -6.84 -3.59
C THR A 58 17.90 -7.04 -5.07
N ARG A 59 17.87 -8.30 -5.54
CA ARG A 59 17.94 -8.61 -6.97
C ARG A 59 16.74 -7.99 -7.69
N THR A 60 15.54 -8.39 -7.27
CA THR A 60 14.30 -8.00 -7.93
C THR A 60 13.91 -6.55 -7.76
N TYR A 61 14.41 -5.85 -6.75
CA TYR A 61 14.05 -4.44 -6.50
C TYR A 61 15.16 -3.47 -6.92
N LEU A 62 16.42 -3.91 -6.93
CA LEU A 62 17.57 -3.01 -7.07
C LEU A 62 18.62 -3.52 -8.06
N GLY A 63 18.38 -4.65 -8.72
CA GLY A 63 19.26 -5.18 -9.77
C GLY A 63 20.62 -5.68 -9.25
N PHE A 64 20.73 -6.12 -8.00
CA PHE A 64 21.96 -6.73 -7.49
C PHE A 64 21.72 -7.88 -6.51
N ASP A 65 22.58 -8.90 -6.60
CA ASP A 65 22.54 -10.05 -5.70
C ASP A 65 22.89 -9.64 -4.26
N SER A 66 22.14 -10.17 -3.29
CA SER A 66 22.48 -10.02 -1.88
C SER A 66 23.79 -10.72 -1.54
N GLY A 67 24.48 -10.20 -0.53
CA GLY A 67 25.77 -10.69 -0.11
C GLY A 67 26.47 -9.69 0.79
N LYS A 68 27.32 -10.22 1.67
CA LYS A 68 28.23 -9.39 2.46
C LYS A 68 29.21 -8.74 1.50
N ASP A 69 29.29 -7.40 1.55
CA ASP A 69 30.23 -6.58 0.78
C ASP A 69 29.85 -6.26 -0.68
N ASN A 70 28.54 -6.18 -1.00
CA ASN A 70 28.08 -5.75 -2.31
C ASN A 70 28.43 -4.27 -2.61
N GLU A 71 29.13 -4.03 -3.72
CA GLU A 71 29.57 -2.69 -4.14
C GLU A 71 28.40 -1.75 -4.52
N ALA A 72 27.33 -2.26 -5.11
CA ALA A 72 26.14 -1.46 -5.41
C ALA A 72 25.44 -1.02 -4.12
N ALA A 73 25.30 -1.93 -3.15
CA ALA A 73 24.73 -1.63 -1.84
C ALA A 73 25.53 -0.55 -1.08
N LYS A 74 26.87 -0.60 -1.13
CA LYS A 74 27.74 0.44 -0.54
C LYS A 74 27.48 1.81 -1.15
N LYS A 75 27.39 1.90 -2.47
CA LYS A 75 27.22 3.18 -3.18
C LYS A 75 25.93 3.90 -2.82
N VAL A 76 24.87 3.15 -2.54
CA VAL A 76 23.56 3.69 -2.20
C VAL A 76 23.30 3.74 -0.68
N GLY A 77 24.30 3.43 0.15
CA GLY A 77 24.21 3.52 1.60
C GLY A 77 23.41 2.40 2.27
N LEU A 78 23.07 1.32 1.56
CA LEU A 78 22.26 0.23 2.10
C LEU A 78 22.93 -0.55 3.24
N ASN A 79 24.24 -0.41 3.43
CA ASN A 79 24.93 -0.98 4.59
C ASN A 79 24.52 -0.28 5.90
N ASP A 80 24.29 1.04 5.86
CA ASP A 80 23.82 1.79 7.03
C ASP A 80 22.37 1.39 7.34
N TYR A 81 21.55 1.25 6.30
CA TYR A 81 20.20 0.72 6.43
C TYR A 81 20.17 -0.69 7.04
N ASP A 82 21.01 -1.62 6.54
CA ASP A 82 21.11 -2.98 7.06
C ASP A 82 21.40 -2.98 8.56
N LYS A 83 22.35 -2.14 8.98
CA LYS A 83 22.69 -1.94 10.39
C LYS A 83 21.50 -1.44 11.20
N MET A 84 20.77 -0.42 10.72
CA MET A 84 19.59 0.12 11.41
C MET A 84 18.51 -0.95 11.61
N VAL A 85 18.23 -1.75 10.58
CA VAL A 85 17.20 -2.81 10.65
C VAL A 85 17.64 -3.94 11.59
N ASN A 86 18.91 -4.35 11.57
CA ASN A 86 19.43 -5.37 12.49
C ASN A 86 19.42 -4.88 13.94
N GLU A 87 19.86 -3.64 14.19
CA GLU A 87 19.79 -3.03 15.53
C GLU A 87 18.37 -2.87 16.08
N ALA A 88 17.38 -2.72 15.19
CA ALA A 88 15.97 -2.77 15.55
C ALA A 88 15.55 -4.20 15.89
N GLY A 89 15.92 -5.19 15.07
CA GLY A 89 15.62 -6.61 15.31
C GLY A 89 16.24 -7.20 16.58
N GLU A 90 17.39 -6.69 17.00
CA GLU A 90 18.06 -7.09 18.25
C GLU A 90 17.35 -6.60 19.52
N GLU A 91 16.56 -5.52 19.43
CA GLU A 91 15.76 -5.03 20.56
C GLU A 91 14.55 -5.95 20.78
N THR A 92 14.65 -6.85 21.75
CA THR A 92 13.63 -7.86 22.06
C THR A 92 12.87 -7.59 23.36
N THR A 93 13.27 -6.56 24.11
CA THR A 93 12.76 -6.29 25.46
C THR A 93 11.79 -5.11 25.51
N ASP A 94 12.04 -4.07 24.71
CA ASP A 94 11.20 -2.87 24.64
C ASP A 94 10.61 -2.72 23.23
N ILE A 95 9.32 -3.05 23.11
CA ILE A 95 8.57 -2.97 21.85
C ILE A 95 8.51 -1.54 21.30
N THR A 96 8.40 -0.54 22.18
CA THR A 96 8.27 0.87 21.76
C THR A 96 9.58 1.33 21.16
N LYS A 97 10.69 1.01 21.83
CA LYS A 97 12.04 1.30 21.34
C LYS A 97 12.34 0.56 20.04
N ARG A 98 11.97 -0.72 19.93
CA ARG A 98 12.08 -1.51 18.69
C ARG A 98 11.35 -0.83 17.52
N TYR A 99 10.11 -0.42 17.74
CA TYR A 99 9.28 0.21 16.70
C TYR A 99 9.79 1.60 16.31
N ASN A 100 10.32 2.38 17.26
CA ASN A 100 10.98 3.65 16.93
C ASN A 100 12.22 3.42 16.04
N LYS A 101 13.04 2.41 16.35
CA LYS A 101 14.19 2.06 15.49
C LYS A 101 13.77 1.61 14.08
N TYR A 102 12.71 0.80 13.96
CA TYR A 102 12.17 0.46 12.64
C TYR A 102 11.61 1.68 11.90
N ALA A 103 10.99 2.63 12.61
CA ALA A 103 10.53 3.88 12.02
C ALA A 103 11.70 4.73 11.50
N GLU A 104 12.82 4.79 12.21
CA GLU A 104 14.05 5.43 11.74
C GLU A 104 14.59 4.76 10.46
N ALA A 105 14.61 3.41 10.42
CA ALA A 105 15.03 2.68 9.22
C ALA A 105 14.08 2.92 8.03
N GLN A 106 12.77 2.95 8.28
CA GLN A 106 11.76 3.28 7.26
C GLN A 106 11.91 4.72 6.75
N ALA A 107 12.20 5.68 7.63
CA ALA A 107 12.44 7.07 7.26
C ALA A 107 13.68 7.16 6.35
N TRP A 108 14.77 6.51 6.72
CA TRP A 108 15.97 6.41 5.88
C TRP A 108 15.65 5.85 4.49
N LEU A 109 14.89 4.74 4.43
CA LEU A 109 14.51 4.13 3.15
C LEU A 109 13.68 5.07 2.28
N THR A 110 12.73 5.79 2.91
CA THR A 110 11.88 6.75 2.22
C THR A 110 12.71 7.93 1.67
N ASP A 111 13.63 8.45 2.47
CA ASP A 111 14.52 9.55 2.10
C ASP A 111 15.56 9.14 1.03
N SER A 112 15.94 7.85 0.99
CA SER A 112 16.87 7.32 -0.01
C SER A 112 16.29 7.30 -1.43
N ALA A 113 14.97 7.32 -1.56
CA ALA A 113 14.22 7.14 -2.82
C ALA A 113 14.56 5.87 -3.62
N LEU A 114 15.24 4.88 -3.01
CA LEU A 114 15.51 3.57 -3.62
C LEU A 114 14.22 2.78 -3.86
N VAL A 115 13.24 2.99 -2.98
CA VAL A 115 11.88 2.49 -3.15
C VAL A 115 10.94 3.67 -2.92
N ILE A 116 10.00 3.88 -3.85
CA ILE A 116 9.01 4.95 -3.77
C ILE A 116 7.65 4.30 -3.49
N PRO A 117 7.14 4.32 -2.25
CA PRO A 117 5.84 3.75 -1.93
C PRO A 117 4.73 4.49 -2.68
N THR A 118 3.97 3.79 -3.52
CA THR A 118 2.87 4.37 -4.30
C THR A 118 1.51 4.12 -3.66
N THR A 119 1.22 2.86 -3.29
CA THR A 119 -0.06 2.46 -2.72
C THR A 119 0.12 1.37 -1.68
N SER A 120 -0.47 1.56 -0.50
CA SER A 120 -0.74 0.47 0.42
C SER A 120 -2.08 -0.19 0.03
N ARG A 121 -2.11 -1.53 -0.01
CA ARG A 121 -3.37 -2.29 -0.23
C ARG A 121 -4.26 -2.33 1.03
N THR A 122 -3.84 -1.68 2.12
CA THR A 122 -4.61 -1.57 3.36
C THR A 122 -4.55 -0.15 3.92
N GLY A 123 -5.60 0.22 4.67
CA GLY A 123 -5.60 1.37 5.58
C GLY A 123 -5.19 2.70 4.96
N ARG A 124 -5.88 3.20 3.94
CA ARG A 124 -5.74 4.61 3.54
C ARG A 124 -6.35 5.48 4.64
N PRO A 125 -5.56 6.19 5.48
CA PRO A 125 -6.15 7.13 6.41
C PRO A 125 -6.82 8.24 5.59
N ILE A 126 -8.13 8.38 5.73
CA ILE A 126 -8.90 9.42 5.04
C ILE A 126 -9.04 10.58 6.01
N LEU A 127 -8.33 11.68 5.76
CA LEU A 127 -8.65 12.97 6.36
C LEU A 127 -9.68 13.66 5.48
N SER A 128 -10.92 13.74 5.96
CA SER A 128 -12.04 14.28 5.19
C SER A 128 -12.94 15.17 6.03
N LYS A 129 -13.48 16.21 5.39
CA LYS A 129 -14.60 17.02 5.90
C LYS A 129 -15.94 16.60 5.28
N MET A 130 -15.95 15.57 4.44
CA MET A 130 -17.15 15.04 3.83
C MET A 130 -17.93 14.23 4.86
N VAL A 131 -19.21 14.56 5.06
CA VAL A 131 -20.08 13.77 5.93
C VAL A 131 -20.17 12.35 5.37
N PRO A 132 -19.83 11.30 6.15
CA PRO A 132 -19.79 9.93 5.65
C PRO A 132 -21.14 9.46 5.10
N PHE A 133 -21.11 8.61 4.09
CA PHE A 133 -22.29 7.96 3.47
C PHE A 133 -23.31 8.90 2.81
N THR A 134 -22.94 10.14 2.51
CA THR A 134 -23.81 11.10 1.79
C THR A 134 -23.67 11.02 0.26
N LEU A 135 -22.54 10.47 -0.23
CA LEU A 135 -22.34 10.26 -1.66
C LEU A 135 -23.28 9.18 -2.23
N PRO A 136 -23.70 9.31 -3.50
CA PRO A 136 -24.48 8.28 -4.17
C PRO A 136 -23.67 6.98 -4.30
N PHE A 137 -24.32 5.86 -4.00
CA PHE A 137 -23.78 4.53 -4.19
C PHE A 137 -24.43 3.85 -5.41
N ALA A 138 -23.64 3.15 -6.22
CA ALA A 138 -24.12 2.34 -7.33
C ALA A 138 -23.21 1.12 -7.52
N PHE A 139 -23.81 -0.05 -7.79
CA PHE A 139 -23.05 -1.28 -8.05
C PHE A 139 -22.36 -1.31 -9.42
N ALA A 140 -22.70 -0.39 -10.33
CA ALA A 140 -22.10 -0.30 -11.66
C ALA A 140 -22.05 1.15 -12.17
N GLY A 141 -21.07 1.43 -13.03
CA GLY A 141 -20.85 2.73 -13.65
C GLY A 141 -20.11 3.73 -12.77
N ASN A 142 -19.79 4.90 -13.32
CA ASN A 142 -19.06 5.98 -12.65
C ASN A 142 -19.91 6.80 -11.66
N LYS A 143 -21.00 6.22 -11.13
CA LYS A 143 -21.91 6.84 -10.17
C LYS A 143 -21.78 6.30 -8.75
N GLY A 144 -20.98 5.25 -8.54
CA GLY A 144 -20.83 4.56 -7.26
C GLY A 144 -19.38 4.45 -6.78
N THR A 145 -18.56 5.44 -7.08
CA THR A 145 -17.16 5.46 -6.66
C THR A 145 -17.02 6.02 -5.24
N SER A 146 -16.06 5.51 -4.47
CA SER A 146 -15.63 6.09 -3.19
C SER A 146 -15.04 7.51 -3.35
N ASP A 147 -14.71 7.91 -4.58
CA ASP A 147 -14.31 9.27 -4.93
C ASP A 147 -15.52 10.14 -5.30
N PRO A 148 -15.60 11.40 -4.82
CA PRO A 148 -16.69 12.33 -5.07
C PRO A 148 -16.64 12.93 -6.49
N LEU A 149 -16.42 12.11 -7.52
CA LEU A 149 -16.28 12.55 -8.92
C LEU A 149 -17.49 13.36 -9.44
N ARG A 150 -18.63 13.31 -8.74
CA ARG A 150 -19.89 13.90 -9.18
C ARG A 150 -20.54 14.87 -8.19
N TYR A 151 -19.96 15.10 -7.00
CA TYR A 151 -20.38 16.02 -5.92
C TYR A 151 -21.87 16.01 -5.49
N LYS A 152 -22.71 15.20 -6.13
CA LYS A 152 -24.15 15.14 -5.86
C LYS A 152 -24.38 14.53 -4.49
N TYR A 153 -25.27 15.14 -3.70
CA TYR A 153 -25.57 14.77 -2.32
C TYR A 153 -24.38 14.85 -1.35
N LEU A 154 -23.22 15.32 -1.80
CA LEU A 154 -22.08 15.51 -0.93
C LEU A 154 -22.39 16.59 0.10
N GLU A 155 -22.40 16.22 1.38
CA GLU A 155 -22.47 17.15 2.48
C GLU A 155 -21.08 17.34 3.10
N LEU A 156 -20.81 18.55 3.60
CA LEU A 156 -19.56 18.90 4.25
C LEU A 156 -19.82 19.32 5.69
N GLN A 157 -18.89 18.99 6.58
CA GLN A 157 -18.84 19.44 7.98
C GLN A 157 -17.62 20.34 8.22
N ASP A 158 -17.71 21.20 9.22
CA ASP A 158 -16.67 22.20 9.49
C ASP A 158 -15.34 21.58 9.94
N LYS A 159 -15.41 20.51 10.75
CA LYS A 159 -14.25 19.78 11.28
C LYS A 159 -14.03 18.47 10.54
N ALA A 160 -12.79 17.99 10.56
CA ALA A 160 -12.48 16.65 10.04
C ALA A 160 -13.32 15.59 10.76
N VAL A 161 -13.79 14.59 9.99
CA VAL A 161 -14.56 13.47 10.50
C VAL A 161 -13.73 12.69 11.52
N THR A 162 -14.31 12.47 12.69
CA THR A 162 -13.75 11.61 13.74
C THR A 162 -14.15 10.14 13.53
N ALA A 163 -13.40 9.22 14.14
CA ALA A 163 -13.72 7.78 14.08
C ALA A 163 -15.15 7.50 14.62
N ASP A 164 -15.54 8.16 15.71
CA ASP A 164 -16.86 8.02 16.31
C ASP A 164 -17.98 8.54 15.40
N GLU A 165 -17.77 9.67 14.73
CA GLU A 165 -18.73 10.21 13.76
C GLU A 165 -18.89 9.27 12.56
N TYR A 166 -17.79 8.72 12.06
CA TYR A 166 -17.83 7.73 10.98
C TYR A 166 -18.60 6.48 11.38
N GLN A 167 -18.33 5.92 12.56
CA GLN A 167 -19.00 4.70 13.02
C GLN A 167 -20.50 4.93 13.21
N LYS A 168 -20.90 6.07 13.81
CA LYS A 168 -22.31 6.43 13.96
C LYS A 168 -23.02 6.58 12.61
N ALA A 169 -22.35 7.22 11.64
CA ALA A 169 -22.90 7.38 10.30
C ALA A 169 -23.02 6.03 9.58
N GLN A 170 -22.06 5.13 9.77
CA GLN A 170 -22.08 3.77 9.22
C GLN A 170 -23.25 2.95 9.79
N ASP A 171 -23.42 2.96 11.11
CA ASP A 171 -24.50 2.22 11.78
C ASP A 171 -25.87 2.73 11.33
N LYS A 172 -26.02 4.04 11.20
CA LYS A 172 -27.23 4.67 10.67
C LYS A 172 -27.49 4.23 9.23
N TRP A 173 -26.49 4.34 8.36
CA TRP A 173 -26.61 3.97 6.94
C TRP A 173 -26.96 2.49 6.76
N MET A 174 -26.36 1.60 7.55
CA MET A 174 -26.65 0.16 7.50
C MET A 174 -28.11 -0.14 7.88
N LYS A 175 -28.66 0.53 8.90
CA LYS A 175 -30.08 0.39 9.30
C LYS A 175 -31.02 0.89 8.21
N GLU A 176 -30.78 2.10 7.69
CA GLU A 176 -31.60 2.69 6.62
C GLU A 176 -31.55 1.84 5.34
N LYS A 177 -30.38 1.28 5.02
CA LYS A 177 -30.19 0.37 3.89
C LYS A 177 -30.97 -0.94 4.08
N GLU A 178 -30.95 -1.52 5.27
CA GLU A 178 -31.72 -2.73 5.59
C GLU A 178 -33.23 -2.49 5.42
N GLU A 179 -33.75 -1.39 5.98
CA GLU A 179 -35.15 -0.99 5.84
C GLU A 179 -35.54 -0.74 4.37
N SER A 180 -34.71 0.00 3.63
CA SER A 180 -34.92 0.27 2.21
C SER A 180 -34.92 -1.01 1.38
N ASN A 181 -34.01 -1.94 1.64
CA ASN A 181 -33.93 -3.21 0.92
C ASN A 181 -35.14 -4.09 1.21
N LYS A 182 -35.59 -4.16 2.48
CA LYS A 182 -36.79 -4.91 2.85
C LYS A 182 -38.03 -4.36 2.13
N LYS A 183 -38.21 -3.04 2.12
CA LYS A 183 -39.30 -2.39 1.40
C LYS A 183 -39.26 -2.70 -0.11
N ALA A 184 -38.08 -2.62 -0.73
CA ALA A 184 -37.91 -2.94 -2.14
C ALA A 184 -38.25 -4.41 -2.45
N GLN A 185 -37.89 -5.34 -1.58
CA GLN A 185 -38.26 -6.77 -1.71
C GLN A 185 -39.76 -6.99 -1.59
N GLU A 186 -40.43 -6.33 -0.64
CA GLU A 186 -41.89 -6.40 -0.47
C GLU A 186 -42.64 -5.80 -1.68
N GLU A 187 -42.17 -4.68 -2.23
CA GLU A 187 -42.74 -4.07 -3.43
C GLU A 187 -42.51 -4.94 -4.68
N LEU A 188 -41.32 -5.52 -4.83
CA LEU A 188 -41.02 -6.45 -5.92
C LEU A 188 -41.94 -7.68 -5.87
N ALA A 189 -42.14 -8.27 -4.70
CA ALA A 189 -43.03 -9.41 -4.51
C ALA A 189 -44.49 -9.10 -4.87
N LYS A 190 -44.94 -7.85 -4.70
CA LYS A 190 -46.27 -7.40 -5.14
C LYS A 190 -46.35 -7.12 -6.64
N HIS A 191 -45.21 -6.85 -7.29
CA HIS A 191 -45.12 -6.48 -8.69
C HIS A 191 -44.97 -7.69 -9.63
N VAL A 192 -44.34 -8.77 -9.15
CA VAL A 192 -44.24 -10.03 -9.88
C VAL A 192 -45.55 -10.81 -9.70
N LYS A 193 -46.33 -10.92 -10.78
CA LYS A 193 -47.48 -11.85 -10.90
C LYS A 193 -47.02 -13.19 -11.47
#